data_AF-A0A1F4S4W7-F1
#
_entry.id   AF-A0A1F4S4W7-F1
#
_cell.length_a   1.000
_cell.length_b   1.000
_cell.length_c   1.000
_cell.angle_alpha   90.00
_cell.angle_beta   90.00
_cell.angle_gamma   90.00
#
_symmetry.space_group_name_H-M   'P 1'
#
loop_
_entity.id
_entity.type
_entity.pdbx_description
1 polymer ?
#
loop_
_entity_poly.entity_id
_entity_poly.type
_entity_poly.pdbx_seq_one_letter_code
_entity_poly.pdbx_strand_id
1 'polypeptide(L)' 'MANRRILTLSLPYETLKEVNEIAKEEKLSKSELFRQAVADFIGKIKWERASRYGRKIVMQNKISEKDIEKIVHDFRKK' A
#
# COMPACT_ATOMS: atom_id res chain seq x y z
N MET A 1 -11.77 11.23 -17.29
CA MET A 1 -12.05 9.83 -16.91
C MET A 1 -10.73 9.11 -16.69
N ALA A 2 -10.57 8.31 -15.64
CA ALA A 2 -9.35 7.55 -15.42
C ALA A 2 -9.21 6.46 -16.50
N ASN A 3 -8.04 6.37 -17.14
CA ASN A 3 -7.75 5.36 -18.16
C ASN A 3 -7.67 3.98 -17.50
N ARG A 4 -8.65 3.09 -17.78
CA ARG A 4 -8.72 1.73 -17.24
C ARG A 4 -8.51 0.73 -18.35
N ARG A 5 -7.66 -0.28 -18.11
CA ARG A 5 -7.45 -1.43 -19.00
C ARG A 5 -8.03 -2.69 -18.36
N ILE A 6 -8.50 -3.61 -19.19
CA ILE A 6 -8.99 -4.91 -18.74
C ILE A 6 -7.80 -5.78 -18.36
N LEU A 7 -7.91 -6.47 -17.23
CA LEU A 7 -6.99 -7.50 -16.78
C LEU A 7 -7.78 -8.81 -16.63
N THR A 8 -7.34 -9.85 -17.33
CA THR A 8 -7.90 -11.20 -17.19
C THR A 8 -6.97 -12.02 -16.32
N LEU A 9 -7.51 -12.67 -15.28
CA LEU A 9 -6.77 -13.51 -14.35
C LEU A 9 -7.61 -14.72 -13.94
N SER A 10 -6.94 -15.79 -13.51
CA SER A 10 -7.57 -16.98 -12.93
C SER A 10 -7.41 -16.96 -11.41
N LEU A 11 -8.45 -17.41 -10.69
CA LEU A 11 -8.41 -17.62 -9.24
C LEU A 11 -8.76 -19.07 -8.92
N PRO A 12 -8.23 -19.63 -7.82
CA PRO A 12 -8.77 -20.86 -7.25
C PRO A 12 -10.28 -20.72 -7.00
N TYR A 13 -11.02 -21.81 -7.17
CA TYR A 13 -12.48 -21.81 -7.05
C TYR A 13 -12.95 -21.29 -5.69
N GLU A 14 -12.34 -21.76 -4.59
CA GLU A 14 -12.68 -21.32 -3.24
C GLU A 14 -12.44 -19.83 -3.03
N THR A 15 -11.33 -19.29 -3.55
CA THR A 15 -11.05 -17.86 -3.48
C THR A 15 -12.08 -17.03 -4.27
N LEU A 16 -12.51 -17.52 -5.44
CA LEU A 16 -13.55 -16.83 -6.21
C LEU A 16 -14.89 -16.83 -5.46
N LYS A 17 -15.23 -17.92 -4.76
CA LYS A 17 -16.42 -18.01 -3.93
C LYS A 17 -16.40 -16.97 -2.82
N GLU A 18 -15.31 -16.92 -2.06
CA GLU A 18 -15.10 -15.94 -0.98
C GLU A 18 -15.16 -14.49 -1.49
N VAL A 19 -14.50 -14.20 -2.63
CA VAL A 19 -14.58 -12.89 -3.29
C VAL A 19 -16.03 -12.49 -3.62
N ASN A 20 -16.86 -13.42 -4.09
CA ASN A 20 -18.26 -13.12 -4.41
C ASN A 20 -19.07 -12.84 -3.14
N GLU A 21 -18.83 -13.57 -2.05
CA GLU A 21 -19.50 -13.40 -0.76
C GLU A 21 -19.14 -12.03 -0.17
N ILE A 22 -17.86 -11.72 -0.03
CA ILE A 22 -17.37 -10.43 0.49
C ILE A 22 -17.88 -9.25 -0.35
N ALA A 23 -17.80 -9.34 -1.68
CA ALA A 23 -18.27 -8.27 -2.56
C ALA A 23 -19.77 -8.00 -2.38
N LYS A 24 -20.57 -9.04 -2.11
CA LYS A 24 -22.00 -8.91 -1.84
C LYS A 24 -22.27 -8.25 -0.48
N GLU A 25 -21.56 -8.68 0.56
CA GLU A 25 -21.67 -8.13 1.92
C GLU A 25 -21.31 -6.64 1.94
N GLU A 26 -20.20 -6.27 1.31
CA GLU A 26 -19.68 -4.91 1.24
C GLU A 26 -20.38 -4.03 0.18
N LYS A 27 -21.33 -4.60 -0.58
CA LYS A 27 -22.03 -3.92 -1.69
C LYS A 27 -21.07 -3.33 -2.73
N LEU A 28 -19.96 -4.01 -3.00
CA LEU A 28 -18.95 -3.63 -3.98
C LEU A 28 -19.05 -4.49 -5.24
N SER A 29 -18.68 -3.95 -6.40
CA SER A 29 -18.38 -4.80 -7.54
C SER A 29 -17.08 -5.57 -7.29
N LYS A 30 -16.95 -6.77 -7.86
CA LYS A 30 -15.70 -7.56 -7.83
C LYS A 30 -14.49 -6.73 -8.25
N SER A 31 -14.65 -5.94 -9.31
CA SER A 31 -13.58 -5.08 -9.83
C SER A 31 -13.19 -3.96 -8.85
N GLU A 32 -14.11 -3.47 -8.02
CA GLU A 32 -13.80 -2.50 -6.95
C GLU A 32 -13.05 -3.16 -5.80
N LEU A 33 -13.55 -4.30 -5.32
CA LEU A 33 -12.89 -5.08 -4.29
C LEU A 33 -11.45 -5.43 -4.70
N PHE A 34 -11.25 -5.92 -5.93
CA PHE A 34 -9.93 -6.19 -6.48
C PHE A 34 -9.03 -4.95 -6.53
N ARG A 35 -9.56 -3.81 -6.95
CA ARG A 35 -8.77 -2.56 -7.00
C ARG A 35 -8.35 -2.11 -5.60
N GLN A 36 -9.22 -2.20 -4.61
CA GLN A 36 -8.90 -1.86 -3.22
C GLN A 36 -7.82 -2.80 -2.68
N ALA A 37 -8.01 -4.12 -2.80
CA ALA A 37 -7.05 -5.11 -2.34
C ALA A 37 -5.66 -4.92 -2.99
N VAL A 38 -5.62 -4.67 -4.30
CA VAL A 38 -4.36 -4.39 -5.02
C VAL A 38 -3.73 -3.08 -4.54
N ALA A 39 -4.52 -2.02 -4.33
CA ALA A 39 -4.01 -0.75 -3.84
C ALA A 39 -3.40 -0.89 -2.44
N ASP A 40 -4.08 -1.60 -1.53
CA ASP A 40 -3.62 -1.84 -0.17
C ASP A 40 -2.34 -2.68 -0.16
N PHE A 41 -2.28 -3.74 -0.97
CA PHE A 41 -1.10 -4.60 -1.08
C PHE A 41 0.11 -3.81 -1.62
N ILE A 42 -0.08 -3.00 -2.68
CA ILE A 42 0.98 -2.13 -3.21
C ILE A 42 1.39 -1.09 -2.17
N GLY A 43 0.43 -0.51 -1.44
CA GLY A 43 0.68 0.43 -0.36
C GLY A 43 1.57 -0.15 0.73
N LYS A 44 1.25 -1.37 1.19
CA LYS A 44 2.06 -2.12 2.16
C LYS A 44 3.49 -2.34 1.66
N ILE A 45 3.66 -2.78 0.41
CA ILE A 45 4.99 -2.99 -0.17
C ILE A 45 5.79 -1.69 -0.22
N LYS A 46 5.16 -0.58 -0.64
CA LYS A 46 5.81 0.74 -0.69
C LYS A 46 6.24 1.19 0.70
N TRP A 47 5.36 1.03 1.69
CA TRP A 47 5.66 1.34 3.09
C TRP A 47 6.85 0.54 3.59
N GLU A 48 6.83 -0.78 3.43
CA GLU A 48 7.94 -1.65 3.86
C GLU A 48 9.28 -1.27 3.22
N ARG A 49 9.27 -0.92 1.92
CA ARG A 49 10.48 -0.44 1.22
C ARG A 49 10.99 0.86 1.82
N ALA A 50 10.10 1.84 2.04
CA ALA A 50 10.46 3.12 2.65
C ALA A 50 10.98 2.93 4.08
N SER A 51 10.32 2.10 4.89
CA SER A 51 10.76 1.80 6.26
C SER A 51 12.11 1.10 6.29
N ARG A 52 12.37 0.13 5.38
CA ARG A 52 13.69 -0.51 5.27
C ARG A 52 14.78 0.51 4.94
N TYR A 53 14.53 1.40 4.00
CA TYR A 53 15.46 2.47 3.66
C TYR A 53 15.69 3.42 4.86
N GLY A 54 14.63 3.87 5.52
CA GLY A 54 14.70 4.74 6.69
C GLY A 54 15.52 4.11 7.82
N ARG A 55 15.29 2.83 8.15
CA ARG A 55 16.08 2.10 9.15
C ARG A 55 17.57 2.07 8.82
N LYS A 56 17.92 1.87 7.54
CA LYS A 56 19.31 1.91 7.09
C LYS A 56 19.94 3.29 7.32
N ILE A 57 19.24 4.36 6.95
CA ILE A 57 19.71 5.74 7.13
C ILE A 57 19.88 6.10 8.60
N VAL A 58 18.91 5.72 9.45
CA VAL A 58 18.96 5.93 10.89
C VAL A 58 20.20 5.27 11.51
N MET A 59 20.46 4.01 11.15
CA MET A 59 21.62 3.28 11.66
C MET A 59 22.95 3.89 11.17
N GLN A 60 23.04 4.26 9.89
CA GLN A 60 24.26 4.84 9.31
C GLN A 60 24.61 6.21 9.90
N ASN A 61 23.59 7.02 10.19
CA ASN A 61 23.76 8.41 10.64
C ASN A 61 23.55 8.59 12.15
N LYS A 62 23.32 7.49 12.89
CA LYS A 62 23.05 7.50 14.34
C LYS A 62 21.95 8.49 14.74
N ILE A 63 20.92 8.59 13.90
CA ILE A 63 19.79 9.51 14.10
C ILE A 63 18.90 8.95 15.21
N SER A 64 18.59 9.78 16.20
CA SER A 64 17.60 9.45 17.22
C SER A 64 16.23 10.04 16.87
N GLU A 65 15.18 9.60 17.56
CA GLU A 65 13.83 10.14 17.37
C GLU A 65 13.77 11.66 17.58
N LYS A 66 14.55 12.19 18.52
CA LYS A 66 14.62 13.63 18.83
C LYS A 66 15.19 14.46 17.67
N ASP A 67 16.00 13.84 16.82
CA ASP A 67 16.62 14.51 15.67
C ASP A 67 15.66 14.60 14.47
N ILE A 68 14.63 13.75 14.42
CA ILE A 68 13.70 13.67 13.29
C ILE A 68 12.94 14.98 13.10
N GLU A 69 12.43 15.56 14.18
CA GLU A 69 11.64 16.80 14.11
C GLU A 69 12.46 17.93 13.49
N LYS A 70 13.73 18.07 13.93
CA LYS A 70 14.66 19.05 13.38
C LYS A 70 14.94 18.80 11.90
N ILE A 71 15.24 17.56 11.52
CA ILE A 71 15.54 17.18 10.12
C ILE A 71 14.34 17.50 9.20
N VAL A 72 13.12 17.16 9.61
CA VAL A 72 11.90 17.42 8.83
C VAL A 72 11.62 18.91 8.74
N HIS A 73 11.77 19.64 9.83
CA HIS A 73 11.56 21.09 9.87
C HIS A 73 12.56 21.83 8.96
N ASP A 74 13.84 21.46 9.02
CA ASP A 74 14.89 22.03 8.18
C ASP A 74 14.67 21.71 6.69
N PHE A 75 14.17 20.53 6.35
CA PHE A 75 13.81 20.16 4.97
C PHE A 75 12.61 20.96 4.44
N ARG A 76 11.55 21.16 5.24
CA ARG A 76 10.32 21.87 4.84
C ARG A 76 10.49 23.39 4.73
N LYS A 77 11.52 23.96 5.38
CA LYS A 77 11.88 25.37 5.27
C LYS A 77 12.56 25.72 3.94
N LYS A 78 13.03 24.70 3.22
CA LYS A 78 13.60 24.81 1.88
C LYS A 78 12.52 24.69 0.82
#